data_AF-A0A7W3TID7-F1
#
_entry.id   AF-A0A7W3TID7-F1
#
_cell.length_a   1.000
_cell.length_b   1.000
_cell.length_c   1.000
_cell.angle_alpha   90.00
_cell.angle_beta   90.00
_cell.angle_gamma   90.00
#
_symmetry.space_group_name_H-M   'P 1'
#
loop_
_entity.id
_entity.type
_entity.pdbx_description
1 polymer ?
#
loop_
_entity_poly.entity_id
_entity_poly.type
_entity_poly.pdbx_seq_one_letter_code
_entity_poly.pdbx_strand_id
1 'polypeptide(L)'
;ELYTAAVTPATATRSARWADGLITINQPGHAQRETLAAYREAGGRGPAVLQVHLSWDPDPDRALAVAHDQWREAVLGSDVAWEIAQPEHFEQAARFVGRDQVAEYVHSSADPGEHAAWLVEAAEGFDRVMLHQVGADQVGFVETFGERVLPEVTG
;
A
#
# COMPACT_ATOMS: atom_id res chain seq x y z
N GLU A 1 18.16 -13.19 0.01
CA GLU A 1 16.91 -13.52 -0.71
C GLU A 1 16.63 -12.38 -1.67
N LEU A 2 16.26 -12.68 -2.91
CA LEU A 2 15.89 -11.70 -3.91
C LEU A 2 14.36 -11.61 -4.02
N TYR A 3 13.80 -10.45 -3.68
CA TYR A 3 12.36 -10.19 -3.82
C TYR A 3 12.05 -9.59 -5.19
N THR A 4 10.95 -10.02 -5.80
CA THR A 4 10.36 -9.33 -6.94
C THR A 4 9.29 -8.36 -6.47
N ALA A 5 9.36 -7.12 -6.95
CA ALA A 5 8.22 -6.20 -6.88
C ALA A 5 7.26 -6.53 -8.04
N ALA A 6 6.00 -6.81 -7.73
CA ALA A 6 4.97 -7.04 -8.75
C ALA A 6 3.63 -6.50 -8.26
N VAL A 7 3.01 -5.65 -9.07
CA VAL A 7 1.68 -5.05 -8.80
C VAL A 7 0.61 -5.51 -9.80
N THR A 8 0.95 -6.53 -10.61
CA THR A 8 0.05 -7.18 -11.56
C THR A 8 0.26 -8.69 -11.57
N PRO A 9 -0.79 -9.50 -11.78
CA PRO A 9 -0.68 -10.95 -11.93
C PRO A 9 0.33 -11.39 -12.98
N ALA A 10 0.35 -10.72 -14.14
CA ALA A 10 1.25 -11.04 -15.24
C ALA A 10 2.74 -10.92 -14.84
N THR A 11 3.08 -9.86 -14.09
CA THR A 11 4.45 -9.66 -13.60
C THR A 11 4.80 -10.69 -12.54
N ALA A 12 3.87 -10.97 -11.62
CA ALA A 12 4.04 -11.96 -10.56
C ALA A 12 4.30 -13.38 -11.12
N THR A 13 3.50 -13.82 -12.09
CA THR A 13 3.70 -15.11 -12.78
C THR A 13 5.05 -15.19 -13.47
N ARG A 14 5.50 -14.11 -14.12
CA ARG A 14 6.81 -14.08 -14.80
C ARG A 14 7.97 -14.20 -13.79
N SER A 15 7.82 -13.58 -12.64
CA SER A 15 8.86 -13.49 -11.61
C SER A 15 8.97 -14.71 -10.71
N ALA A 16 7.90 -15.48 -10.55
CA ALA A 16 7.85 -16.72 -9.76
C ALA A 16 8.95 -17.73 -10.10
N ARG A 17 9.47 -17.71 -11.34
CA ARG A 17 10.52 -18.61 -11.80
C ARG A 17 11.91 -18.33 -11.21
N TRP A 18 12.18 -17.10 -10.77
CA TRP A 18 13.52 -16.68 -10.36
C TRP A 18 13.57 -15.98 -9.00
N ALA A 19 12.46 -15.42 -8.52
CA ALA A 19 12.43 -14.72 -7.24
C ALA A 19 12.40 -15.68 -6.04
N ASP A 20 12.99 -15.25 -4.93
CA ASP A 20 12.95 -15.93 -3.63
C ASP A 20 11.78 -15.43 -2.75
N GLY A 21 11.03 -14.44 -3.22
CA GLY A 21 9.92 -13.84 -2.50
C GLY A 21 9.20 -12.79 -3.34
N LEU A 22 8.00 -12.44 -2.90
CA LEU A 22 7.15 -11.42 -3.53
C LEU A 22 7.05 -10.21 -2.62
N ILE A 23 7.11 -9.01 -3.19
CA ILE A 23 6.58 -7.79 -2.58
C ILE A 23 5.56 -7.16 -3.53
N THR A 24 4.42 -6.78 -2.99
CA THR A 24 3.34 -6.09 -3.70
C THR A 24 2.76 -4.98 -2.81
N ILE A 25 1.78 -4.25 -3.31
CA ILE A 25 1.13 -3.15 -2.60
C ILE A 25 -0.36 -3.43 -2.42
N ASN A 26 -1.01 -2.81 -1.42
CA ASN A 26 -2.48 -2.82 -1.36
C ASN A 26 -3.06 -2.15 -2.61
N GLN A 27 -4.14 -2.74 -3.14
CA GLN A 27 -4.84 -2.24 -4.32
C GLN A 27 -6.35 -2.22 -4.07
N PRO A 28 -7.11 -1.38 -4.81
CA PRO A 28 -8.56 -1.34 -4.71
C PRO A 28 -9.18 -2.74 -4.84
N GLY A 29 -10.22 -3.02 -4.05
CA GLY A 29 -10.92 -4.31 -4.08
C GLY A 29 -10.07 -5.53 -3.70
N HIS A 30 -8.97 -5.32 -2.99
CA HIS A 30 -8.00 -6.36 -2.60
C HIS A 30 -7.33 -7.09 -3.78
N ALA A 31 -7.14 -6.41 -4.93
CA ALA A 31 -6.51 -6.98 -6.12
C ALA A 31 -5.08 -7.52 -5.89
N GLN A 32 -4.41 -7.12 -4.80
CA GLN A 32 -3.14 -7.71 -4.36
C GLN A 32 -3.25 -9.23 -4.13
N ARG A 33 -4.43 -9.75 -3.76
CA ARG A 33 -4.67 -11.18 -3.55
C ARG A 33 -4.58 -11.96 -4.86
N GLU A 34 -5.05 -11.39 -5.96
CA GLU A 34 -4.89 -11.98 -7.30
C GLU A 34 -3.42 -12.01 -7.72
N THR A 35 -2.67 -10.94 -7.41
CA THR A 35 -1.23 -10.88 -7.66
C THR A 35 -0.47 -11.94 -6.86
N LEU A 36 -0.83 -12.14 -5.58
CA LEU A 36 -0.29 -13.20 -4.74
C LEU A 36 -0.64 -14.60 -5.27
N ALA A 37 -1.90 -14.84 -5.64
CA ALA A 37 -2.35 -16.11 -6.20
C ALA A 37 -1.55 -16.46 -7.47
N ALA A 38 -1.43 -15.51 -8.40
CA ALA A 38 -0.68 -15.69 -9.64
C ALA A 38 0.82 -15.97 -9.41
N TYR A 39 1.42 -15.41 -8.35
CA TYR A 39 2.79 -15.76 -7.94
C TYR A 39 2.88 -17.21 -7.45
N ARG A 40 1.98 -17.61 -6.54
CA ARG A 40 1.98 -18.95 -5.93
C ARG A 40 1.66 -20.05 -6.94
N GLU A 41 0.65 -19.86 -7.77
CA GLU A 41 0.25 -20.81 -8.83
C GLU A 41 1.36 -21.04 -9.86
N ALA A 42 2.18 -20.01 -10.13
CA ALA A 42 3.34 -20.12 -11.01
C ALA A 42 4.59 -20.76 -10.36
N GLY A 43 4.46 -21.28 -9.14
CA GLY A 43 5.53 -21.94 -8.40
C GLY A 43 6.40 -20.98 -7.56
N GLY A 44 5.92 -19.77 -7.30
CA GLY A 44 6.62 -18.75 -6.52
C GLY A 44 6.86 -19.17 -5.07
N ARG A 45 8.11 -19.02 -4.61
CA ARG A 45 8.57 -19.50 -3.30
C ARG A 45 8.81 -18.36 -2.32
N GLY A 46 9.08 -18.74 -1.07
CA GLY A 46 9.49 -17.85 0.01
C GLY A 46 8.45 -16.81 0.42
N PRO A 47 8.82 -15.79 1.20
CA PRO A 47 7.87 -14.88 1.82
C PRO A 47 7.15 -13.98 0.80
N ALA A 48 5.86 -13.74 1.04
CA ALA A 48 5.07 -12.72 0.40
C ALA A 48 4.89 -11.52 1.36
N VAL A 49 5.31 -10.34 0.90
CA VAL A 49 5.25 -9.09 1.64
C VAL A 49 4.20 -8.18 1.00
N LEU A 50 3.27 -7.67 1.81
CA LEU A 50 2.35 -6.63 1.41
C LEU A 50 2.82 -5.28 1.98
N GLN A 51 3.15 -4.33 1.12
CA GLN A 51 3.30 -2.94 1.54
C GLN A 51 1.93 -2.25 1.49
N VAL A 52 1.51 -1.68 2.60
CA VAL A 52 0.22 -0.99 2.70
C VAL A 52 0.44 0.52 2.81
N HIS A 53 -0.31 1.28 2.02
CA HIS A 53 -0.37 2.73 2.10
C HIS A 53 -1.49 3.13 3.05
N LEU A 54 -1.12 3.87 4.08
CA LEU A 54 -2.07 4.38 5.06
C LEU A 54 -1.75 5.82 5.45
N SER A 55 -2.76 6.51 5.96
CA SER A 55 -2.62 7.84 6.55
C SER A 55 -3.28 7.85 7.91
N TRP A 56 -2.47 8.09 8.94
CA TRP A 56 -2.93 8.32 10.29
C TRP A 56 -2.60 9.74 10.74
N ASP A 57 -3.57 10.39 11.37
CA ASP A 57 -3.42 11.65 12.11
C ASP A 57 -4.51 11.65 13.21
N PRO A 58 -4.24 12.14 14.43
CA PRO A 58 -5.28 12.23 15.47
C PRO A 58 -6.49 13.08 15.07
N ASP A 59 -6.35 13.94 14.06
CA ASP A 59 -7.47 14.66 13.42
C ASP A 59 -7.89 13.95 12.12
N PRO A 60 -9.13 13.45 12.02
CA PRO A 60 -9.60 12.69 10.85
C PRO A 60 -9.62 13.54 9.56
N ASP A 61 -9.90 14.85 9.65
CA ASP A 61 -9.88 15.72 8.48
C ASP A 61 -8.46 15.90 7.95
N ARG A 62 -7.47 15.93 8.86
CA ARG A 62 -6.06 15.98 8.51
C ARG A 62 -5.56 14.66 7.93
N ALA A 63 -5.96 13.52 8.46
CA ALA A 63 -5.55 12.21 7.93
C ALA A 63 -5.88 12.08 6.43
N LEU A 64 -7.12 12.44 6.04
CA LEU A 64 -7.54 12.39 4.65
C LEU A 64 -6.91 13.52 3.80
N ALA A 65 -6.79 14.73 4.34
CA ALA A 65 -6.17 15.84 3.62
C ALA A 65 -4.70 15.56 3.31
N VAL A 66 -3.97 14.99 4.26
CA VAL A 66 -2.56 14.60 4.10
C VAL A 66 -2.43 13.44 3.11
N ALA A 67 -3.31 12.44 3.18
CA ALA A 67 -3.33 11.36 2.20
C ALA A 67 -3.49 11.91 0.78
N HIS A 68 -4.44 12.82 0.57
CA HIS A 68 -4.66 13.45 -0.73
C HIS A 68 -3.47 14.30 -1.17
N ASP A 69 -2.91 15.10 -0.26
CA ASP A 69 -1.80 15.96 -0.59
C ASP A 69 -0.53 15.19 -0.99
N GLN A 70 -0.24 14.11 -0.28
CA GLN A 70 0.99 13.35 -0.43
C GLN A 70 0.89 12.23 -1.48
N TRP A 71 -0.32 11.81 -1.86
CA TRP A 71 -0.51 10.56 -2.62
C TRP A 71 -1.36 10.67 -3.90
N ARG A 72 -1.94 11.83 -4.22
CA ARG A 72 -2.78 12.01 -5.43
C ARG A 72 -2.06 11.68 -6.73
N GLU A 73 -0.75 11.89 -6.83
CA GLU A 73 0.05 11.58 -8.02
C GLU A 73 0.20 10.07 -8.24
N ALA A 74 0.27 9.29 -7.16
CA ALA A 74 0.40 7.83 -7.22
C ALA A 74 -0.85 7.14 -7.80
N VAL A 75 -2.00 7.83 -7.78
CA VAL A 75 -3.28 7.34 -8.32
C VAL A 75 -3.30 7.34 -9.86
N LEU A 76 -2.38 8.05 -10.53
CA LEU A 76 -2.32 8.13 -12.00
C LEU A 76 -2.02 6.77 -12.66
N GLY A 77 -1.53 5.79 -11.90
CA GLY A 77 -1.20 4.46 -12.40
C GLY A 77 0.17 4.39 -13.08
N SER A 78 0.70 3.17 -13.21
CA SER A 78 2.06 2.93 -13.67
C SER A 78 2.30 3.45 -15.08
N ASP A 79 1.39 3.18 -16.02
CA ASP A 79 1.60 3.47 -17.44
C ASP A 79 1.71 4.97 -17.70
N VAL A 80 0.89 5.77 -17.01
CA VAL A 80 0.97 7.23 -17.08
C VAL A 80 2.23 7.73 -16.39
N ALA A 81 2.58 7.18 -15.22
CA ALA A 81 3.76 7.59 -14.48
C ALA A 81 5.08 7.36 -15.25
N TRP A 82 5.16 6.35 -16.11
CA TRP A 82 6.34 6.10 -16.95
C TRP A 82 6.56 7.15 -18.04
N GLU A 83 5.49 7.80 -18.50
CA GLU A 83 5.56 8.80 -19.57
C GLU A 83 5.77 10.23 -19.05
N ILE A 84 5.55 10.45 -17.75
CA ILE A 84 5.74 11.77 -17.12
C ILE A 84 7.18 11.93 -16.62
N ALA A 85 7.94 12.80 -17.28
CA ALA A 85 9.36 13.01 -16.97
C ALA A 85 9.65 14.06 -15.89
N GLN A 86 8.73 14.99 -15.64
CA GLN A 86 8.96 16.15 -14.75
C GLN A 86 7.98 16.18 -13.58
N PRO A 87 8.41 16.53 -12.35
CA PRO A 87 7.54 16.62 -11.18
C PRO A 87 6.34 17.56 -11.39
N GLU A 88 6.54 18.70 -12.05
CA GLU A 88 5.48 19.69 -12.27
C GLU A 88 4.36 19.14 -13.17
N HIS A 89 4.68 18.19 -14.06
CA HIS A 89 3.69 17.53 -14.89
C HIS A 89 2.86 16.50 -14.11
N PHE A 90 3.43 15.87 -13.08
CA PHE A 90 2.66 15.03 -12.15
C PHE A 90 1.62 15.86 -11.40
N GLU A 91 2.02 17.02 -10.87
CA GLU A 91 1.10 17.92 -10.17
C GLU A 91 -0.07 18.35 -11.09
N GLN A 92 0.23 18.70 -12.35
CA GLN A 92 -0.80 19.08 -13.32
C GLN A 92 -1.71 17.92 -13.70
N ALA A 93 -1.17 16.71 -13.86
CA ALA A 93 -1.96 15.51 -14.17
C ALA A 93 -2.86 15.10 -13.00
N ALA A 94 -2.36 15.22 -11.77
CA ALA A 94 -3.05 14.82 -10.55
C ALA A 94 -4.00 15.88 -9.98
N ARG A 95 -3.99 17.12 -10.49
CA ARG A 95 -4.78 18.24 -9.93
C ARG A 95 -6.29 18.01 -9.85
N PHE A 96 -6.81 17.07 -10.66
CA PHE A 96 -8.24 16.71 -10.68
C PHE A 96 -8.56 15.43 -9.90
N VAL A 97 -7.55 14.76 -9.35
CA VAL A 97 -7.73 13.58 -8.52
C VAL A 97 -8.41 14.00 -7.23
N GLY A 98 -9.60 13.47 -6.98
CA GLY A 98 -10.37 13.74 -5.77
C GLY A 98 -9.88 12.93 -4.57
N ARG A 99 -10.29 13.34 -3.36
CA ARG A 99 -10.02 12.59 -2.12
C ARG A 99 -10.59 11.17 -2.17
N ASP A 100 -11.78 11.00 -2.75
CA ASP A 100 -12.43 9.69 -2.88
C ASP A 100 -11.59 8.71 -3.71
N GLN A 101 -10.94 9.20 -4.78
CA GLN A 101 -10.05 8.38 -5.60
C GLN A 101 -8.78 7.99 -4.84
N VAL A 102 -8.24 8.88 -4.00
CA VAL A 102 -7.08 8.56 -3.15
C VAL A 102 -7.46 7.53 -2.08
N ALA A 103 -8.67 7.63 -1.52
CA ALA A 103 -9.16 6.71 -0.50
C ALA A 103 -9.27 5.25 -0.97
N GLU A 104 -9.34 5.01 -2.30
CA GLU A 104 -9.28 3.65 -2.86
C GLU A 104 -7.89 3.00 -2.72
N TYR A 105 -6.83 3.80 -2.61
CA TYR A 105 -5.44 3.35 -2.56
C TYR A 105 -4.77 3.56 -1.20
N VAL A 106 -5.22 4.54 -0.42
CA VAL A 106 -4.67 4.89 0.90
C VAL A 106 -5.74 4.76 1.96
N HIS A 107 -5.57 3.82 2.88
CA HIS A 107 -6.45 3.72 4.02
C HIS A 107 -6.18 4.87 5.01
N SER A 108 -7.16 5.74 5.20
CA SER A 108 -7.02 6.93 6.03
C SER A 108 -7.96 6.87 7.23
N SER A 109 -7.42 6.96 8.43
CA SER A 109 -8.22 7.00 9.66
C SER A 109 -7.44 7.64 10.81
N ALA A 110 -8.17 8.29 11.72
CA ALA A 110 -7.63 8.75 13.00
C ALA A 110 -7.64 7.66 14.09
N ASP A 111 -8.39 6.59 13.89
CA ASP A 111 -8.58 5.51 14.87
C ASP A 111 -7.60 4.36 14.64
N PRO A 112 -6.66 4.09 15.57
CA PRO A 112 -5.77 2.93 15.50
C PRO A 112 -6.50 1.59 15.39
N GLY A 113 -7.69 1.44 16.00
CA GLY A 113 -8.46 0.20 15.93
C GLY A 113 -9.03 -0.06 14.54
N GLU A 114 -9.41 1.00 13.80
CA GLU A 114 -9.80 0.87 12.40
C GLU A 114 -8.63 0.42 11.53
N HIS A 115 -7.43 0.98 11.78
CA HIS A 115 -6.21 0.52 11.11
C HIS A 115 -5.93 -0.94 11.41
N ALA A 116 -6.01 -1.38 12.66
CA ALA A 116 -5.77 -2.78 13.04
C ALA A 116 -6.74 -3.74 12.33
N ALA A 117 -8.04 -3.44 12.34
CA ALA A 117 -9.06 -4.25 11.66
C ALA A 117 -8.83 -4.32 10.16
N TRP A 118 -8.54 -3.17 9.53
CA TRP A 118 -8.24 -3.10 8.10
C TRP A 118 -6.96 -3.86 7.73
N LEU A 119 -5.91 -3.79 8.56
CA LEU A 119 -4.65 -4.50 8.33
C LEU A 119 -4.84 -6.01 8.31
N VAL A 120 -5.67 -6.57 9.21
CA VAL A 120 -5.98 -8.00 9.22
C VAL A 120 -6.61 -8.44 7.90
N GLU A 121 -7.57 -7.67 7.39
CA GLU A 121 -8.21 -7.96 6.10
C GLU A 121 -7.23 -7.79 4.93
N ALA A 122 -6.48 -6.69 4.90
CA ALA A 122 -5.53 -6.40 3.83
C ALA A 122 -4.45 -7.48 3.71
N ALA A 123 -3.97 -7.98 4.86
CA ALA A 123 -2.88 -8.94 4.99
C ALA A 123 -3.22 -10.39 4.65
N GLU A 124 -4.49 -10.71 4.36
CA GLU A 124 -4.92 -12.09 4.12
C GLU A 124 -4.06 -12.79 3.06
N GLY A 125 -3.40 -13.88 3.44
CA GLY A 125 -2.52 -14.67 2.59
C GLY A 125 -1.06 -14.21 2.53
N PHE A 126 -0.73 -13.05 3.09
CA PHE A 126 0.64 -12.53 3.14
C PHE A 126 1.38 -12.98 4.41
N ASP A 127 2.69 -13.18 4.27
CA ASP A 127 3.56 -13.59 5.37
C ASP A 127 4.05 -12.40 6.22
N ARG A 128 4.14 -11.22 5.59
CA ARG A 128 4.61 -9.97 6.23
C ARG A 128 3.85 -8.79 5.69
N VAL A 129 3.64 -7.80 6.54
CA VAL A 129 3.05 -6.52 6.17
C VAL A 129 4.04 -5.40 6.49
N MET A 130 4.29 -4.54 5.51
CA MET A 130 5.10 -3.33 5.64
C MET A 130 4.16 -2.13 5.67
N LEU A 131 4.13 -1.41 6.78
CA LEU A 131 3.31 -0.21 6.93
C LEU A 131 4.02 1.00 6.30
N HIS A 132 3.36 1.69 5.39
CA HIS A 132 3.83 2.93 4.79
C HIS A 132 2.87 4.08 5.15
N GLN A 133 3.25 4.83 6.17
CA GLN A 133 2.58 6.07 6.56
C GLN A 133 2.93 7.15 5.54
N VAL A 134 1.92 7.63 4.79
CA VAL A 134 2.11 8.69 3.78
C VAL A 134 2.20 10.08 4.41
N GLY A 135 1.74 10.24 5.65
CA GLY A 135 1.80 11.50 6.38
C GLY A 135 3.20 11.85 6.91
N ALA A 136 3.45 13.15 7.11
CA ALA A 136 4.77 13.64 7.52
C ALA A 136 5.15 13.31 8.98
N ASP A 137 4.17 13.10 9.87
CA ASP A 137 4.43 12.74 11.27
C ASP A 137 4.75 11.25 11.42
N GLN A 138 5.99 10.90 11.12
CA GLN A 138 6.50 9.53 11.21
C GLN A 138 6.73 9.08 12.66
N VAL A 139 7.10 10.01 13.56
CA VAL A 139 7.36 9.67 14.97
C VAL A 139 6.06 9.35 15.69
N GLY A 140 5.06 10.24 15.59
CA GLY A 140 3.74 10.00 16.19
C GLY A 140 3.07 8.75 15.64
N PHE A 141 3.24 8.48 14.34
CA PHE A 141 2.80 7.24 13.72
C PHE A 141 3.47 6.00 14.35
N VAL A 142 4.80 5.96 14.41
CA VAL A 142 5.54 4.79 14.96
C VAL A 142 5.19 4.55 16.43
N GLU A 143 5.10 5.62 17.23
CA GLU A 143 4.72 5.51 18.65
C GLU A 143 3.29 4.98 18.79
N THR A 144 2.32 5.58 18.09
CA THR A 144 0.91 5.18 18.20
C THR A 144 0.67 3.77 17.67
N PHE A 145 1.23 3.42 16.52
CA PHE A 145 1.07 2.08 15.95
C PHE A 145 1.79 1.03 16.78
N GLY A 146 2.97 1.36 17.33
CA GLY A 146 3.70 0.49 18.23
C GLY A 146 2.91 0.15 19.50
N GLU A 147 2.25 1.14 20.09
CA GLU A 147 1.47 0.98 21.32
C GLU A 147 0.08 0.38 21.10
N ARG A 148 -0.60 0.73 19.99
CA ARG A 148 -2.04 0.47 19.83
C ARG A 148 -2.39 -0.46 18.68
N VAL A 149 -1.59 -0.54 17.62
CA VAL A 149 -1.93 -1.34 16.43
C VAL A 149 -1.21 -2.68 16.45
N LEU A 150 0.11 -2.68 16.66
CA LEU A 150 0.90 -3.92 16.65
C LEU A 150 0.35 -5.00 17.60
N PRO A 151 -0.02 -4.71 18.86
CA PRO A 151 -0.56 -5.73 19.77
C PRO A 151 -1.83 -6.42 19.26
N GLU A 152 -2.62 -5.76 18.42
CA GLU A 152 -3.87 -6.30 17.87
C GLU A 152 -3.64 -7.21 16.65
N VAL A 153 -2.49 -7.09 15.98
CA VAL A 153 -2.21 -7.77 14.70
C VAL A 153 -1.03 -8.75 14.75
N THR A 154 -0.24 -8.75 15.82
CA THR A 154 0.89 -9.69 16.00
C THR A 154 0.64 -10.77 17.06
N GLY A 155 -0.60 -10.89 17.53
CA GLY A 155 -1.03 -11.85 18.56
C GLY A 155 -1.17 -13.29 18.07
#